data_AF-A0A951BAZ1-F1
#
_entry.id   AF-A0A951BAZ1-F1
#
_cell.length_a   1.000
_cell.length_b   1.000
_cell.length_c   1.000
_cell.angle_alpha   90.00
_cell.angle_beta   90.00
_cell.angle_gamma   90.00
#
_symmetry.space_group_name_H-M   'P 1'
#
loop_
_entity.id
_entity.type
_entity.pdbx_description
1 polymer ?
#
loop_
_entity_poly.entity_id
_entity_poly.type
_entity_poly.pdbx_seq_one_letter_code
_entity_poly.pdbx_strand_id
1 'polypeptide(L)'
;AAAGATIIRNPQGREAGIARNIALTDAGRGHPLLEGRPAAFDAPCSHDDIVAVIPGETDILAANAMSAVQAAEIRHGGGTFWGVQYHPEYALSEIAAVLQRTGGVLVQRGFFRCEADVGSYCADLRALDADKTRHDIAWRLGIQPEILDAQARLTEIRNWLAHRVRPEKSRRNRA
;
A
#
# COMPACT_ATOMS: atom_id res chain seq x y z
N ALA A 1 -5.05 1.39 19.91
CA ALA A 1 -4.58 0.32 19.00
C ALA A 1 -4.01 -0.86 19.80
N ALA A 2 -3.95 -2.06 19.21
CA ALA A 2 -3.55 -3.30 19.92
C ALA A 2 -2.13 -3.28 20.53
N ALA A 3 -1.18 -2.54 19.93
CA ALA A 3 0.19 -2.39 20.44
C ALA A 3 0.46 -1.05 21.14
N GLY A 4 -0.57 -0.23 21.41
CA GLY A 4 -0.42 1.09 22.01
C GLY A 4 -0.17 2.25 21.03
N ALA A 5 -0.28 2.00 19.71
CA ALA A 5 -0.18 3.07 18.71
C ALA A 5 -1.31 4.10 18.85
N THR A 6 -0.99 5.36 18.56
CA THR A 6 -1.99 6.43 18.40
C THR A 6 -2.23 6.67 16.92
N ILE A 7 -3.50 6.59 16.52
CA ILE A 7 -3.96 6.86 15.16
C ILE A 7 -4.63 8.23 15.15
N ILE A 8 -4.25 9.07 14.20
CA ILE A 8 -4.88 10.38 13.98
C ILE A 8 -5.32 10.49 12.54
N ARG A 9 -6.24 11.42 12.27
CA ARG A 9 -6.52 11.86 10.92
C ARG A 9 -5.29 12.52 10.31
N ASN A 10 -4.93 12.13 9.10
CA ASN A 10 -3.72 12.63 8.46
C ASN A 10 -3.79 14.15 8.26
N PRO A 11 -2.88 14.94 8.85
CA PRO A 11 -2.83 16.39 8.64
C PRO A 11 -2.63 16.79 7.18
N GLN A 12 -2.02 15.90 6.38
CA GLN A 12 -1.79 16.11 4.94
C GLN A 12 -3.00 15.75 4.09
N GLY A 13 -4.07 15.24 4.72
CA GLY A 13 -5.27 14.77 4.04
C GLY A 13 -5.19 13.31 3.60
N ARG A 14 -6.16 12.92 2.78
CA ARG A 14 -6.34 11.55 2.31
C ARG A 14 -5.22 11.16 1.35
N GLU A 15 -4.78 9.91 1.39
CA GLU A 15 -4.05 9.30 0.28
C GLU A 15 -4.99 8.31 -0.42
N ALA A 16 -5.30 8.54 -1.70
CA ALA A 16 -6.31 7.76 -2.43
C ALA A 16 -5.87 7.41 -3.85
N GLY A 17 -6.21 6.20 -4.27
CA GLY A 17 -5.88 5.69 -5.59
C GLY A 17 -4.51 5.03 -5.54
N ILE A 18 -3.46 5.80 -5.83
CA ILE A 18 -2.09 5.31 -5.86
C ILE A 18 -1.23 6.16 -4.91
N ALA A 19 -0.66 5.52 -3.89
CA ALA A 19 0.38 6.10 -3.05
C ALA A 19 1.66 6.16 -3.86
N ARG A 20 2.24 7.35 -3.95
CA ARG A 20 3.40 7.63 -4.80
C ARG A 20 4.68 7.66 -3.99
N ASN A 21 5.77 7.24 -4.62
CA ASN A 21 7.13 7.38 -4.11
C ASN A 21 7.29 6.87 -2.67
N ILE A 22 6.75 5.68 -2.40
CA ILE A 22 6.99 4.95 -1.16
C ILE A 22 8.45 4.51 -1.18
N ALA A 23 9.27 5.16 -0.36
CA ALA A 23 10.70 4.95 -0.31
C ALA A 23 11.08 4.07 0.89
N LEU A 24 11.98 3.11 0.63
CA LEU A 24 12.59 2.28 1.67
C LEU A 24 13.45 3.14 2.60
N THR A 25 13.29 2.92 3.91
CA THR A 25 14.24 3.39 4.91
C THR A 25 15.48 2.49 4.93
N ASP A 26 16.52 2.87 5.65
CA ASP A 26 17.70 2.01 5.81
C ASP A 26 17.37 0.68 6.49
N ALA A 27 16.44 0.68 7.45
CA ALA A 27 15.91 -0.54 8.04
C ALA A 27 15.14 -1.39 7.00
N GLY A 28 14.41 -0.75 6.09
CA GLY A 28 13.65 -1.41 5.04
C GLY A 28 14.49 -2.11 3.97
N ARG A 29 15.64 -1.54 3.58
CA ARG A 29 16.46 -2.06 2.46
C ARG A 29 16.92 -3.51 2.64
N GLY A 30 17.16 -3.93 3.88
CA GLY A 30 17.54 -5.31 4.21
C GLY A 30 16.40 -6.16 4.79
N HIS A 31 15.19 -5.62 4.86
CA HIS A 31 14.11 -6.26 5.58
C HIS A 31 13.37 -7.30 4.71
N PRO A 32 13.14 -8.53 5.19
CA PRO A 32 12.53 -9.59 4.38
C PRO A 32 11.14 -9.26 3.84
N LEU A 33 10.35 -8.44 4.55
CA LEU A 33 9.03 -7.97 4.06
C LEU A 33 9.13 -7.32 2.67
N LEU A 34 10.17 -6.51 2.42
CA LEU A 34 10.32 -5.68 1.22
C LEU A 34 11.37 -6.24 0.25
N GLU A 35 11.82 -7.48 0.47
CA GLU A 35 12.74 -8.17 -0.43
C GLU A 35 12.18 -8.20 -1.86
N GLY A 36 12.94 -7.65 -2.81
CA GLY A 36 12.54 -7.54 -4.22
C GLY A 36 11.84 -6.23 -4.60
N ARG A 37 11.49 -5.35 -3.65
CA ARG A 37 11.04 -3.98 -3.96
C ARG A 37 12.21 -3.11 -4.42
N PRO A 38 12.01 -2.20 -5.39
CA PRO A 38 12.99 -1.17 -5.72
C PRO A 38 13.09 -0.14 -4.58
N ALA A 39 14.15 0.69 -4.60
CA ALA A 39 14.44 1.71 -3.60
C ALA A 39 13.25 2.64 -3.27
N ALA A 40 12.42 2.92 -4.27
CA ALA A 40 11.13 3.56 -4.13
C ALA A 40 10.13 2.95 -5.13
N PHE A 41 8.86 2.86 -4.75
CA PHE A 41 7.80 2.28 -5.56
C PHE A 41 6.46 2.98 -5.33
N ASP A 42 5.50 2.68 -6.19
CA ASP A 42 4.11 3.09 -6.04
C ASP A 42 3.24 1.88 -5.67
N ALA A 43 2.15 2.12 -4.93
CA ALA A 43 1.21 1.06 -4.56
C ALA A 43 -0.22 1.59 -4.46
N PRO A 44 -1.26 0.76 -4.67
CA PRO A 44 -2.65 1.16 -4.42
C PRO A 44 -2.84 1.61 -2.97
N CYS A 45 -3.64 2.65 -2.74
CA CYS A 45 -3.89 3.15 -1.38
C CYS A 45 -5.30 3.74 -1.22
N SER A 46 -5.83 3.68 0.00
CA SER A 46 -7.05 4.39 0.38
C SER A 46 -7.11 4.56 1.90
N HIS A 47 -6.46 5.59 2.43
CA HIS A 47 -6.48 5.89 3.87
C HIS A 47 -6.69 7.37 4.18
N ASP A 48 -7.37 7.64 5.30
CA ASP A 48 -7.59 8.97 5.86
C ASP A 48 -6.77 9.24 7.12
N ASP A 49 -6.28 8.17 7.74
CA ASP A 49 -5.66 8.17 9.06
C ASP A 49 -4.25 7.60 8.98
N ILE A 50 -3.37 8.05 9.88
CA ILE A 50 -1.97 7.63 9.97
C ILE A 50 -1.61 7.25 11.40
N VAL A 51 -0.54 6.46 11.53
CA VAL A 51 0.12 6.23 12.82
C VAL A 51 0.89 7.50 13.21
N ALA A 52 0.43 8.21 14.23
CA ALA A 52 1.11 9.40 14.75
C ALA A 52 2.12 9.06 15.85
N VAL A 53 1.80 8.08 16.70
CA VAL A 53 2.70 7.61 17.75
C VAL A 53 3.00 6.15 17.49
N ILE A 54 4.28 5.89 17.24
CA ILE A 54 4.82 4.58 16.95
C ILE A 54 4.81 3.74 18.24
N PRO A 55 4.22 2.53 18.24
CA PRO A 55 4.18 1.67 19.41
C PRO A 55 5.50 0.94 19.64
N GLY A 56 5.89 0.76 20.91
CA GLY A 56 6.89 -0.23 21.33
C GLY A 56 8.19 -0.26 20.52
N GLU A 57 8.69 -1.46 20.25
CA GLU A 57 9.83 -1.69 19.35
C GLU A 57 9.31 -1.80 17.91
N THR A 58 9.46 -0.72 17.15
CA THR A 58 9.04 -0.67 15.74
C THR A 58 10.17 -0.23 14.83
N ASP A 59 10.39 -1.01 13.77
CA ASP A 59 11.23 -0.63 12.65
C ASP A 59 10.33 -0.06 11.54
N ILE A 60 10.50 1.22 11.21
CA ILE A 60 9.85 1.82 10.05
C ILE A 60 10.61 1.36 8.82
N LEU A 61 9.94 0.69 7.89
CA LEU A 61 10.56 0.07 6.73
C LEU A 61 10.39 0.90 5.46
N ALA A 62 9.30 1.66 5.36
CA ALA A 62 9.06 2.57 4.24
C ALA A 62 8.22 3.77 4.67
N ALA A 63 8.40 4.89 3.96
CA ALA A 63 7.67 6.13 4.16
C ALA A 63 7.48 6.86 2.83
N ASN A 64 6.59 7.85 2.79
CA ASN A 64 6.54 8.81 1.70
C ASN A 64 6.16 10.20 2.22
N ALA A 65 5.93 11.13 1.31
CA ALA A 65 5.56 12.49 1.66
C ALA A 65 4.22 12.59 2.40
N MET A 66 3.35 11.58 2.34
CA MET A 66 2.01 11.56 2.95
C MET A 66 1.94 10.85 4.30
N SER A 67 2.85 9.91 4.55
CA SER A 67 2.90 9.15 5.81
C SER A 67 4.34 8.75 6.12
N ALA A 68 4.75 9.06 7.35
CA ALA A 68 6.02 8.61 7.90
C ALA A 68 6.07 7.08 8.12
N VAL A 69 4.92 6.39 8.13
CA VAL A 69 4.81 4.95 8.29
C VAL A 69 3.96 4.39 7.15
N GLN A 70 4.62 3.97 6.06
CA GLN A 70 4.00 3.24 4.96
C GLN A 70 4.17 1.72 5.12
N ALA A 71 5.27 1.28 5.73
CA ALA A 71 5.50 -0.11 6.11
C ALA A 71 6.28 -0.19 7.44
N ALA A 72 5.98 -1.17 8.27
CA ALA A 72 6.64 -1.35 9.56
C ALA A 72 6.69 -2.82 10.02
N GLU A 73 7.76 -3.18 10.74
CA GLU A 73 7.77 -4.32 11.66
C GLU A 73 7.51 -3.81 13.07
N ILE A 74 6.50 -4.35 13.74
CA ILE A 74 6.11 -3.99 15.11
C ILE A 74 6.29 -5.22 16.00
N ARG A 75 7.08 -5.10 17.07
CA ARG A 75 7.29 -6.15 18.06
C ARG A 75 6.53 -5.80 19.34
N HIS A 76 5.65 -6.70 19.78
CA HIS A 76 4.83 -6.47 20.97
C HIS A 76 4.41 -7.80 21.61
N GLY A 77 4.56 -7.92 22.93
CA GLY A 77 4.10 -9.10 23.70
C GLY A 77 4.73 -10.42 23.24
N GLY A 78 5.99 -10.41 22.77
CA GLY A 78 6.68 -11.58 22.21
C GLY A 78 6.26 -11.96 20.78
N GLY A 79 5.32 -11.22 20.18
CA GLY A 79 4.92 -11.35 18.78
C GLY A 79 5.60 -10.32 17.88
N THR A 80 5.67 -10.65 16.59
CA THR A 80 6.10 -9.72 15.53
C THR A 80 5.00 -9.57 14.50
N PHE A 81 4.70 -8.33 14.13
CA PHE A 81 3.70 -7.97 13.15
C PHE A 81 4.35 -7.21 12.01
N TRP A 82 4.04 -7.58 10.78
CA TRP A 82 4.42 -6.81 9.58
C TRP A 82 3.17 -6.13 9.06
N GLY A 83 3.24 -4.81 8.90
CA GLY A 83 2.12 -4.00 8.46
C GLY A 83 2.51 -3.05 7.35
N VAL A 84 1.57 -2.82 6.44
CA VAL A 84 1.65 -1.80 5.38
C VAL A 84 0.40 -0.92 5.42
N GLN A 85 0.55 0.35 5.05
CA GLN A 85 -0.55 1.32 4.99
C GLN A 85 -1.22 1.37 3.61
N TYR A 86 -0.50 0.89 2.59
CA TYR A 86 -0.98 0.68 1.23
C TYR A 86 -1.58 -0.73 1.04
N HIS A 87 -2.21 -0.96 -0.11
CA HIS A 87 -2.96 -2.17 -0.45
C HIS A 87 -2.28 -2.95 -1.59
N PRO A 88 -1.21 -3.71 -1.32
CA PRO A 88 -0.57 -4.55 -2.34
C PRO A 88 -1.51 -5.64 -2.87
N GLU A 89 -2.58 -5.97 -2.14
CA GLU A 89 -3.60 -6.91 -2.58
C GLU A 89 -4.48 -6.38 -3.71
N TYR A 90 -4.67 -5.06 -3.83
CA TYR A 90 -5.61 -4.49 -4.79
C TYR A 90 -5.07 -4.43 -6.22
N ALA A 91 -5.75 -5.11 -7.13
CA ALA A 91 -5.63 -4.86 -8.57
C ALA A 91 -6.24 -3.50 -8.94
N LEU A 92 -5.96 -3.04 -10.16
CA LEU A 92 -6.44 -1.74 -10.66
C LEU A 92 -7.98 -1.65 -10.71
N SER A 93 -8.66 -2.76 -11.01
CA SER A 93 -10.12 -2.81 -10.99
C SER A 93 -10.71 -2.69 -9.57
N GLU A 94 -10.03 -3.21 -8.55
CA GLU A 94 -10.45 -3.12 -7.14
C GLU A 94 -10.31 -1.71 -6.61
N ILE A 95 -9.17 -1.04 -6.88
CA ILE A 95 -9.02 0.37 -6.53
C ILE A 95 -10.01 1.26 -7.30
N ALA A 96 -10.30 0.96 -8.57
CA ALA A 96 -11.35 1.66 -9.31
C ALA A 96 -12.74 1.51 -8.67
N ALA A 97 -13.06 0.35 -8.10
CA ALA A 97 -14.32 0.16 -7.37
C ALA A 97 -14.36 0.99 -6.07
N VAL A 98 -13.25 1.07 -5.33
CA VAL A 98 -13.13 1.90 -4.12
C VAL A 98 -13.28 3.39 -4.45
N LEU A 99 -12.61 3.86 -5.50
CA LEU A 99 -12.69 5.25 -5.96
C LEU A 99 -14.09 5.61 -6.45
N GLN A 100 -14.74 4.71 -7.21
CA GLN A 100 -16.12 4.92 -7.68
C GLN A 100 -17.08 5.10 -6.50
N ARG A 101 -16.98 4.23 -5.49
CA ARG A 101 -17.83 4.29 -4.28
C ARG A 101 -17.60 5.57 -3.46
N THR A 102 -16.39 6.10 -3.49
CA THR A 102 -16.00 7.29 -2.71
C THR A 102 -15.95 8.56 -3.56
N GLY A 103 -16.43 8.53 -4.80
CA GLY A 103 -16.28 9.58 -5.80
C GLY A 103 -16.72 10.96 -5.31
N GLY A 104 -17.92 11.08 -4.74
CA GLY A 104 -18.41 12.35 -4.20
C GLY A 104 -17.50 12.96 -3.12
N VAL A 105 -16.93 12.13 -2.23
CA VAL A 105 -15.97 12.58 -1.21
C VAL A 105 -14.67 13.03 -1.86
N LEU A 106 -14.20 12.32 -2.89
CA LEU A 106 -12.97 12.66 -3.60
C LEU A 106 -13.12 13.98 -4.39
N VAL A 107 -14.29 14.23 -4.99
CA VAL A 107 -14.62 15.51 -5.62
C VAL A 107 -14.66 16.64 -4.60
N GLN A 108 -15.38 16.44 -3.48
CA GLN A 108 -15.46 17.42 -2.40
C GLN A 108 -14.07 17.81 -1.84
N ARG A 109 -13.14 16.85 -1.83
CA ARG A 109 -11.76 17.04 -1.36
C ARG A 109 -10.78 17.49 -2.45
N GLY A 110 -11.25 17.75 -3.68
CA GLY A 110 -10.43 18.30 -4.75
C GLY A 110 -9.54 17.30 -5.49
N PHE A 111 -9.72 16.00 -5.30
CA PHE A 111 -9.01 14.97 -6.08
C PHE A 111 -9.48 14.92 -7.53
N PHE A 112 -10.75 15.28 -7.77
CA PHE A 112 -11.39 15.31 -9.08
C PHE A 112 -12.28 16.55 -9.18
N ARG A 113 -12.50 17.09 -10.38
CA ARG A 113 -13.35 18.29 -10.55
C ARG A 113 -14.83 17.95 -10.42
N CYS A 114 -15.23 16.74 -10.85
CA CYS A 114 -16.59 16.24 -10.78
C CYS A 114 -16.64 14.71 -10.82
N GLU A 115 -17.82 14.12 -10.59
CA GLU A 115 -17.99 12.66 -10.60
C GLU A 115 -17.74 12.03 -11.98
N ALA A 116 -17.94 12.79 -13.06
CA ALA A 116 -17.61 12.32 -14.40
C ALA A 116 -16.09 12.07 -14.56
N ASP A 117 -15.24 12.95 -14.02
CA ASP A 117 -13.79 12.75 -14.00
C ASP A 117 -13.41 11.49 -13.19
N VAL A 118 -14.09 11.22 -12.07
CA VAL A 118 -13.92 9.97 -11.30
C VAL A 118 -14.27 8.76 -12.17
N GLY A 119 -15.40 8.82 -12.87
CA GLY A 119 -15.85 7.75 -13.77
C GLY A 119 -14.84 7.48 -14.89
N SER A 120 -14.33 8.51 -15.55
CA SER A 120 -13.31 8.40 -16.59
C SER A 120 -12.01 7.79 -16.05
N TYR A 121 -11.53 8.25 -14.89
CA TYR A 121 -10.34 7.67 -14.26
C TYR A 121 -10.53 6.20 -13.90
N CYS A 122 -11.66 5.84 -13.30
CA CYS A 122 -11.99 4.45 -12.98
C CYS A 122 -12.14 3.56 -14.23
N ALA A 123 -12.65 4.11 -15.34
CA ALA A 123 -12.73 3.39 -16.60
C ALA A 123 -11.34 3.11 -17.18
N ASP A 124 -10.43 4.08 -17.14
CA ASP A 124 -9.04 3.91 -17.54
C ASP A 124 -8.34 2.82 -16.73
N LEU A 125 -8.51 2.83 -15.40
CA LEU A 125 -7.92 1.81 -14.53
C LEU A 125 -8.43 0.40 -14.86
N ARG A 126 -9.74 0.25 -15.11
CA ARG A 126 -10.33 -1.05 -15.51
C ARG A 126 -9.84 -1.50 -16.88
N ALA A 127 -9.73 -0.58 -17.84
CA ALA A 127 -9.20 -0.87 -19.16
C ALA A 127 -7.73 -1.34 -19.09
N LEU A 128 -6.91 -0.66 -18.28
CA LEU A 128 -5.51 -1.04 -18.07
C LEU A 128 -5.36 -2.34 -17.29
N ASP A 129 -6.26 -2.65 -16.34
CA ASP A 129 -6.24 -3.94 -15.66
C ASP A 129 -6.53 -5.11 -16.61
N ALA A 130 -7.53 -4.90 -17.49
CA ALA A 130 -7.95 -5.89 -18.49
C ALA A 130 -6.91 -6.07 -19.60
N ASP A 131 -6.27 -4.99 -20.05
CA ASP A 131 -5.20 -5.00 -21.04
C ASP A 131 -3.99 -4.18 -20.54
N LYS A 132 -3.05 -4.91 -19.94
CA LYS A 132 -1.82 -4.34 -19.37
C LYS A 132 -0.85 -3.80 -20.44
N THR A 133 -1.14 -4.01 -21.72
CA THR A 133 -0.33 -3.49 -22.84
C THR A 133 -0.71 -2.06 -23.24
N ARG A 134 -1.78 -1.50 -22.64
CA ARG A 134 -2.26 -0.13 -22.85
C ARG A 134 -1.30 0.93 -22.31
N HIS A 135 -0.16 1.07 -22.98
CA HIS A 135 0.90 2.03 -22.66
C HIS A 135 0.38 3.48 -22.65
N ASP A 136 -0.58 3.80 -23.51
CA ASP A 136 -1.23 5.12 -23.54
C ASP A 136 -1.91 5.47 -22.21
N ILE A 137 -2.54 4.49 -21.54
CA ILE A 137 -3.15 4.68 -20.23
C ILE A 137 -2.08 4.66 -19.14
N ALA A 138 -1.19 3.65 -19.15
CA ALA A 138 -0.16 3.49 -18.13
C ALA A 138 0.75 4.72 -18.04
N TRP A 139 1.20 5.24 -19.18
CA TRP A 139 2.02 6.45 -19.26
C TRP A 139 1.27 7.69 -18.78
N ARG A 140 0.04 7.92 -19.26
CA ARG A 140 -0.77 9.10 -18.89
C ARG A 140 -1.11 9.13 -17.40
N LEU A 141 -1.40 7.97 -16.80
CA LEU A 141 -1.71 7.84 -15.38
C LEU A 141 -0.47 7.59 -14.51
N GLY A 142 0.71 7.46 -15.12
CA GLY A 142 1.96 7.14 -14.44
C GLY A 142 1.95 5.81 -13.68
N ILE A 143 1.19 4.80 -14.13
CA ILE A 143 1.11 3.51 -13.45
C ILE A 143 2.37 2.69 -13.77
N GLN A 144 3.08 2.27 -12.72
CA GLN A 144 4.35 1.57 -12.82
C GLN A 144 4.18 0.03 -12.76
N PRO A 145 5.21 -0.76 -13.17
CA PRO A 145 5.16 -2.22 -13.14
C PRO A 145 4.86 -2.82 -11.77
N GLU A 146 5.24 -2.15 -10.68
CA GLU A 146 4.99 -2.57 -9.29
C GLU A 146 3.50 -2.67 -8.95
N ILE A 147 2.63 -2.10 -9.79
CA ILE A 147 1.17 -2.17 -9.68
C ILE A 147 0.59 -3.13 -10.73
N LEU A 148 1.08 -3.06 -11.98
CA LEU A 148 0.56 -3.84 -13.10
C LEU A 148 0.89 -5.33 -13.01
N ASP A 149 2.13 -5.65 -12.64
CA ASP A 149 2.58 -7.02 -12.51
C ASP A 149 2.13 -7.58 -11.16
N ALA A 150 1.35 -8.67 -11.19
CA ALA A 150 0.79 -9.24 -9.96
C ALA A 150 1.87 -9.82 -9.04
N GLN A 151 3.00 -10.30 -9.58
CA GLN A 151 4.10 -10.83 -8.77
C GLN A 151 4.84 -9.71 -8.04
N ALA A 152 5.09 -8.60 -8.72
CA ALA A 152 5.68 -7.39 -8.12
C ALA A 152 4.70 -6.75 -7.12
N ARG A 153 3.42 -6.65 -7.48
CA ARG A 153 2.40 -6.05 -6.62
C ARG A 153 2.22 -6.80 -5.30
N LEU A 154 2.19 -8.14 -5.35
CA LEU A 154 1.98 -9.00 -4.18
C LEU A 154 3.26 -9.32 -3.39
N THR A 155 4.35 -8.57 -3.59
CA THR A 155 5.67 -8.83 -2.99
C THR A 155 5.58 -9.02 -1.48
N GLU A 156 4.96 -8.10 -0.76
CA GLU A 156 4.88 -8.14 0.71
C GLU A 156 4.11 -9.36 1.22
N ILE A 157 3.00 -9.70 0.55
CA ILE A 157 2.17 -10.86 0.93
C ILE A 157 2.94 -12.16 0.68
N ARG A 158 3.62 -12.26 -0.47
CA ARG A 158 4.47 -13.41 -0.79
C ARG A 158 5.60 -13.56 0.23
N ASN A 159 6.26 -12.46 0.56
CA ASN A 159 7.38 -12.45 1.51
C ASN A 159 6.92 -12.79 2.92
N TRP A 160 5.78 -12.27 3.35
CA TRP A 160 5.17 -12.63 4.64
C TRP A 160 4.84 -14.13 4.72
N LEU A 161 4.25 -14.70 3.66
CA LEU A 161 3.99 -16.14 3.60
C LEU A 161 5.29 -16.97 3.67
N ALA A 162 6.32 -16.54 2.96
CA ALA A 162 7.61 -17.22 2.89
C ALA A 162 8.39 -17.16 4.22
N HIS A 163 8.45 -15.99 4.83
CA HIS A 163 9.35 -15.71 5.96
C HIS A 163 8.68 -15.80 7.33
N ARG A 164 7.34 -15.63 7.42
CA ARG A 164 6.62 -15.70 8.70
C ARG A 164 5.72 -16.93 8.80
N VAL A 165 4.89 -17.18 7.78
CA VAL A 165 3.83 -18.20 7.89
C VAL A 165 4.36 -19.63 7.74
N ARG A 166 5.10 -19.92 6.65
CA ARG A 166 5.62 -21.27 6.40
C ARG A 166 6.58 -21.73 7.51
N PRO A 167 7.55 -20.92 7.99
CA PRO A 167 8.45 -21.33 9.06
C PRO A 167 7.73 -21.59 10.38
N GLU A 168 6.79 -20.73 10.77
CA GLU A 168 6.02 -20.91 12.01
C GLU A 168 5.13 -22.16 11.97
N LYS A 169 4.51 -22.45 10.81
CA LYS A 169 3.77 -23.70 10.61
C LYS A 169 4.69 -24.92 10.80
N SER A 170 5.89 -24.89 10.22
CA SER A 170 6.87 -25.97 10.38
C SER A 170 7.33 -26.13 11.83
N ARG A 171 7.51 -25.04 12.58
CA ARG A 171 7.89 -25.07 14.00
C ARG A 171 6.80 -25.70 14.86
N ARG A 172 5.53 -25.32 14.65
CA ARG A 172 4.38 -25.88 15.39
C ARG A 172 4.16 -27.36 15.12
N ASN A 173 4.37 -27.80 13.88
CA ASN A 173 4.24 -29.22 13.53
C ASN A 173 5.35 -30.12 14.11
N ARG A 174 6.44 -29.52 14.64
CA ARG A 174 7.56 -30.23 15.27
C ARG A 174 7.49 -30.22 16.81
N ALA A 175 6.56 -29.46 17.40
CA ALA A 175 6.33 -29.35 18.83
C ALA A 175 5.15 -30.24 19.24
#